data_AF-A0A258JEF4-F1
#
_entry.id   AF-A0A258JEF4-F1
#
_cell.length_a   1.000
_cell.length_b   1.000
_cell.length_c   1.000
_cell.angle_alpha   90.00
_cell.angle_beta   90.00
_cell.angle_gamma   90.00
#
_symmetry.space_group_name_H-M   'P 1'
#
loop_
_entity.id
_entity.type
_entity.pdbx_description
1 polymer ?
#
loop_
_entity_poly.entity_id
_entity_poly.type
_entity_poly.pdbx_seq_one_letter_code
_entity_poly.pdbx_strand_id
1 'polypeptide(L)'
;MGFSQTIQRIEAETFNEASGARAEANAALSGTGNVGYIKNNTWIKFAAHVFSEYDIRFDAKASGTTGGTIEYRLDAADGTLIGTATVSGSTGWTDFKICSTAITPTTGTHDLYLVFKHPTSTGYLFNLDYFEKVTNNPNAVT
;
A
#
# COMPACT_ATOMS: atom_id res chain seq x y z
N MET A 1 -11.16 -28.95 -1.99
CA MET A 1 -11.78 -27.62 -1.75
C MET A 1 -10.90 -26.61 -2.46
N GLY A 2 -11.40 -25.93 -3.49
CA GLY A 2 -10.64 -24.91 -4.22
C GLY A 2 -10.69 -23.59 -3.44
N PHE A 3 -9.57 -22.88 -3.35
CA PHE A 3 -9.56 -21.51 -2.85
C PHE A 3 -9.61 -20.57 -4.06
N SER A 4 -10.53 -19.60 -4.06
CA SER A 4 -10.48 -18.47 -4.99
C SER A 4 -10.01 -17.23 -4.25
N GLN A 5 -9.25 -16.37 -4.93
CA GLN A 5 -8.83 -15.10 -4.36
C GLN A 5 -9.79 -13.98 -4.76
N THR A 6 -10.17 -13.16 -3.80
CA THR A 6 -10.81 -11.87 -4.05
C THR A 6 -9.75 -10.78 -3.92
N ILE A 7 -9.75 -9.83 -4.85
CA ILE A 7 -8.81 -8.71 -4.88
C ILE A 7 -9.62 -7.42 -4.76
N GLN A 8 -9.34 -6.63 -3.73
CA GLN A 8 -9.88 -5.29 -3.56
C GLN A 8 -8.79 -4.27 -3.86
N ARG A 9 -8.88 -3.58 -5.00
CA ARG A 9 -8.01 -2.45 -5.31
C ARG A 9 -8.44 -1.20 -4.55
N ILE A 10 -7.44 -0.48 -4.05
CA ILE A 10 -7.57 0.78 -3.33
C ILE A 10 -6.57 1.74 -3.98
N GLU A 11 -7.10 2.76 -4.67
CA GLU A 11 -6.31 3.79 -5.31
C GLU A 11 -5.59 4.61 -4.24
N ALA A 12 -4.27 4.76 -4.35
CA ALA A 12 -3.48 5.30 -3.24
C ALA A 12 -3.81 6.77 -2.99
N GLU A 13 -4.13 7.52 -4.05
CA GLU A 13 -4.51 8.94 -4.01
C GLU A 13 -5.86 9.21 -3.35
N THR A 14 -6.62 8.17 -3.00
CA THR A 14 -7.90 8.28 -2.28
C THR A 14 -7.74 8.30 -0.76
N PHE A 15 -6.50 8.42 -0.26
CA PHE A 15 -6.22 8.54 1.16
C PHE A 15 -7.03 9.66 1.82
N ASN A 16 -7.38 9.47 3.09
CA ASN A 16 -8.14 10.44 3.89
C ASN A 16 -7.24 11.53 4.50
N GLU A 17 -6.05 11.14 4.97
CA GLU A 17 -5.08 12.04 5.61
C GLU A 17 -3.65 11.67 5.22
N ALA A 18 -2.72 12.62 5.27
CA ALA A 18 -1.31 12.41 5.00
C ALA A 18 -0.41 13.35 5.81
N SER A 19 0.83 12.95 6.08
CA SER A 19 1.82 13.78 6.81
C SER A 19 2.79 14.57 5.91
N GLY A 20 2.74 14.35 4.59
CA GLY A 20 3.64 15.04 3.66
C GLY A 20 3.62 14.48 2.24
N ALA A 21 3.26 13.21 2.08
CA ALA A 21 2.92 12.62 0.79
C ALA A 21 1.67 13.31 0.20
N ARG A 22 1.54 13.31 -1.12
CA ARG A 22 0.49 14.06 -1.82
C ARG A 22 -0.11 13.26 -2.96
N ALA A 23 -1.41 13.42 -3.19
CA ALA A 23 -2.04 12.99 -4.42
C ALA A 23 -1.58 13.86 -5.59
N GLU A 24 -1.32 13.22 -6.73
CA GLU A 24 -0.97 13.85 -8.00
C GLU A 24 -1.88 13.29 -9.10
N ALA A 25 -2.30 14.14 -10.03
CA ALA A 25 -3.09 13.69 -11.18
C ALA A 25 -2.17 13.05 -12.23
N ASN A 26 -2.54 11.86 -12.69
CA ASN A 26 -1.87 11.13 -13.75
C ASN A 26 -2.88 10.27 -14.52
N ALA A 27 -3.42 10.83 -15.60
CA ALA A 27 -4.48 10.19 -16.38
C ALA A 27 -4.10 8.85 -17.04
N ALA A 28 -2.81 8.48 -17.04
CA ALA A 28 -2.33 7.20 -17.55
C ALA A 28 -2.37 6.06 -16.51
N LEU A 29 -2.59 6.37 -15.23
CA LEU A 29 -2.58 5.41 -14.12
C LEU A 29 -3.98 4.97 -13.71
N SER A 30 -4.05 3.94 -12.85
CA SER A 30 -5.30 3.56 -12.20
C SER A 30 -5.80 4.73 -11.37
N GLY A 31 -7.12 4.87 -11.21
CA GLY A 31 -7.68 6.00 -10.44
C GLY A 31 -7.44 7.40 -11.05
N THR A 32 -6.73 7.51 -12.17
CA THR A 32 -6.24 8.77 -12.79
C THR A 32 -5.28 9.57 -11.91
N GLY A 33 -4.61 8.91 -10.97
CA GLY A 33 -3.67 9.55 -10.06
C GLY A 33 -2.60 8.62 -9.51
N ASN A 34 -1.79 9.17 -8.62
CA ASN A 34 -0.88 8.44 -7.77
C ASN A 34 -0.59 9.27 -6.51
N VAL A 35 -0.01 8.65 -5.51
CA VAL A 35 0.66 9.35 -4.42
C VAL A 35 2.12 9.57 -4.79
N GLY A 36 2.60 10.80 -4.64
CA GLY A 36 3.99 11.18 -4.78
C GLY A 36 4.44 12.06 -3.62
N TYR A 37 5.56 12.76 -3.80
CA TYR A 37 6.26 13.50 -2.74
C TYR A 37 6.61 12.64 -1.51
N ILE A 38 6.66 11.32 -1.68
CA ILE A 38 6.94 10.36 -0.63
C ILE A 38 8.40 10.51 -0.19
N LYS A 39 8.60 10.83 1.08
CA LYS A 39 9.91 10.86 1.75
C LYS A 39 9.91 9.90 2.93
N ASN A 40 11.10 9.60 3.44
CA ASN A 40 11.24 8.82 4.67
C ASN A 40 10.39 9.39 5.81
N ASN A 41 9.66 8.52 6.52
CA ASN A 41 8.71 8.81 7.60
C ASN A 41 7.42 9.56 7.21
N THR A 42 7.20 9.86 5.93
CA THR A 42 5.87 10.31 5.48
C THR A 42 4.90 9.13 5.45
N TRP A 43 3.61 9.42 5.53
CA TRP A 43 2.56 8.40 5.54
C TRP A 43 1.27 8.94 4.91
N ILE A 44 0.42 8.00 4.49
CA ILE A 44 -0.97 8.21 4.11
C ILE A 44 -1.88 7.29 4.95
N LYS A 45 -3.12 7.70 5.18
CA LYS A 45 -4.11 7.01 6.01
C LYS A 45 -5.39 6.73 5.23
N PHE A 46 -5.95 5.54 5.40
CA PHE A 46 -7.28 5.14 4.96
C PHE A 46 -8.15 4.86 6.19
N ALA A 47 -9.24 5.60 6.34
CA ALA A 47 -10.12 5.50 7.50
C ALA A 47 -11.04 4.28 7.41
N ALA A 48 -11.30 3.66 8.56
CA ALA A 48 -12.29 2.59 8.71
C ALA A 48 -12.18 1.44 7.69
N HIS A 49 -10.95 0.97 7.44
CA HIS A 49 -10.69 -0.19 6.59
C HIS A 49 -11.14 -1.48 7.27
N VAL A 50 -11.96 -2.28 6.58
CA VAL A 50 -12.50 -3.54 7.11
C VAL A 50 -11.55 -4.69 6.79
N PHE A 51 -11.19 -5.49 7.78
CA PHE A 51 -10.36 -6.67 7.68
C PHE A 51 -11.13 -7.95 8.08
N SER A 52 -10.75 -9.06 7.47
CA SER A 52 -11.19 -10.41 7.82
C SER A 52 -9.99 -11.32 8.04
N GLU A 53 -10.19 -12.41 8.77
CA GLU A 53 -9.17 -13.44 9.04
C GLU A 53 -8.65 -14.13 7.76
N TYR A 54 -9.30 -13.88 6.63
CA TYR A 54 -8.97 -14.40 5.32
C TYR A 54 -8.12 -13.44 4.47
N ASP A 55 -7.87 -12.22 4.94
CA ASP A 55 -6.96 -11.28 4.30
C ASP A 55 -5.52 -11.76 4.52
N ILE A 56 -4.79 -11.98 3.42
CA ILE A 56 -3.50 -12.69 3.47
C ILE A 56 -2.31 -11.85 3.03
N ARG A 57 -2.53 -10.85 2.17
CA ARG A 57 -1.44 -10.02 1.65
C ARG A 57 -1.93 -8.67 1.12
N PHE A 58 -0.98 -7.75 0.99
CA PHE A 58 -1.11 -6.56 0.16
C PHE A 58 -0.16 -6.62 -1.04
N ASP A 59 -0.67 -6.23 -2.20
CA ASP A 59 0.10 -6.02 -3.43
C ASP A 59 0.06 -4.53 -3.79
N ALA A 60 1.19 -3.82 -3.73
CA ALA A 60 1.30 -2.39 -4.01
C ALA A 60 2.02 -2.12 -5.33
N LYS A 61 1.47 -1.23 -6.15
CA LYS A 61 2.05 -0.82 -7.43
C LYS A 61 2.80 0.49 -7.30
N ALA A 62 4.12 0.44 -7.35
CA ALA A 62 4.98 1.60 -7.08
C ALA A 62 6.09 1.76 -8.14
N SER A 63 6.62 2.98 -8.27
CA SER A 63 7.72 3.33 -9.18
C SER A 63 8.70 4.31 -8.53
N GLY A 64 9.98 4.27 -8.87
CA GLY A 64 10.98 5.21 -8.36
C GLY A 64 12.32 4.54 -8.15
N THR A 65 13.41 5.23 -8.49
CA THR A 65 14.76 4.67 -8.52
C THR A 65 15.34 4.42 -7.13
N THR A 66 15.00 5.26 -6.15
CA THR A 66 15.48 5.14 -4.77
C THR A 66 14.91 3.89 -4.08
N GLY A 67 13.63 3.61 -4.32
CA GLY A 67 12.92 2.53 -3.61
C GLY A 67 12.75 2.84 -2.12
N GLY A 68 12.51 1.79 -1.33
CA GLY A 68 12.28 1.88 0.11
C GLY A 68 11.33 0.78 0.59
N THR A 69 10.59 1.03 1.66
CA THR A 69 9.54 0.12 2.11
C THR A 69 8.22 0.85 2.38
N ILE A 70 7.14 0.10 2.27
CA ILE A 70 5.80 0.47 2.70
C ILE A 70 5.47 -0.42 3.91
N GLU A 71 5.40 0.19 5.08
CA GLU A 71 4.88 -0.45 6.30
C GLU A 71 3.36 -0.27 6.35
N TYR A 72 2.62 -1.36 6.54
CA TYR A 72 1.17 -1.34 6.76
C TYR A 72 0.91 -1.40 8.26
N ARG A 73 0.36 -0.33 8.82
CA ARG A 73 0.13 -0.16 10.26
C ARG A 73 -1.32 0.12 10.59
N LEU A 74 -1.78 -0.38 11.73
CA LEU A 74 -3.15 -0.17 12.21
C LEU A 74 -3.21 0.99 13.20
N ASP A 75 -4.29 1.78 13.09
CA ASP A 75 -4.80 2.79 14.01
C ASP A 75 -3.92 4.03 14.23
N ALA A 76 -2.60 3.93 14.04
CA ALA A 76 -1.65 5.05 14.09
C ALA A 76 -0.43 4.83 13.17
N ALA A 77 0.28 5.91 12.84
CA ALA A 77 1.52 5.85 12.04
C ALA A 77 2.67 5.10 12.72
N ASP A 78 2.62 4.92 14.04
CA ASP A 78 3.52 4.08 14.84
C ASP A 78 2.78 2.88 15.48
N GLY A 79 1.53 2.63 15.07
CA GLY A 79 0.70 1.55 15.58
C GLY A 79 1.13 0.17 15.11
N THR A 80 0.26 -0.83 15.33
CA THR A 80 0.56 -2.25 15.09
C THR A 80 0.98 -2.48 13.64
N LEU A 81 2.21 -2.94 13.43
CA LEU A 81 2.73 -3.31 12.12
C LEU A 81 2.18 -4.68 11.71
N ILE A 82 1.45 -4.73 10.60
CA ILE A 82 0.87 -5.97 10.09
C ILE A 82 1.57 -6.50 8.84
N GLY A 83 2.37 -5.69 8.15
CA GLY A 83 3.13 -6.12 6.98
C GLY A 83 4.14 -5.08 6.51
N THR A 84 5.11 -5.49 5.73
CA THR A 84 6.10 -4.59 5.11
C THR A 84 6.44 -5.04 3.71
N ALA A 85 6.12 -4.23 2.71
CA ALA A 85 6.46 -4.47 1.30
C ALA A 85 7.72 -3.69 0.93
N THR A 86 8.67 -4.36 0.28
CA THR A 86 9.88 -3.72 -0.25
C THR A 86 9.62 -3.21 -1.65
N VAL A 87 9.73 -1.90 -1.83
CA VAL A 87 9.74 -1.27 -3.15
C VAL A 87 11.17 -1.32 -3.66
N SER A 88 11.46 -2.27 -4.54
CA SER A 88 12.73 -2.29 -5.26
C SER A 88 12.78 -1.07 -6.19
N GLY A 89 13.93 -0.39 -6.20
CA GLY A 89 14.14 0.73 -7.11
C GLY A 89 13.81 0.34 -8.56
N SER A 90 12.99 1.13 -9.24
CA SER A 90 12.65 0.91 -10.65
C SER A 90 13.56 1.73 -11.57
N THR A 91 13.38 1.61 -12.90
CA THR A 91 14.23 2.34 -13.87
C THR A 91 13.89 3.84 -13.97
N GLY A 92 12.79 4.28 -13.33
CA GLY A 92 12.35 5.67 -13.32
C GLY A 92 10.98 5.85 -12.67
N TRP A 93 10.55 7.11 -12.54
CA TRP A 93 9.29 7.50 -11.88
C TRP A 93 8.01 7.01 -12.58
N THR A 94 8.12 6.46 -13.78
CA THR A 94 6.98 5.95 -14.57
C THR A 94 7.04 4.43 -14.79
N ASP A 95 8.09 3.75 -14.30
CA ASP A 95 8.24 2.29 -14.38
C ASP A 95 7.63 1.65 -13.13
N PHE A 96 6.30 1.44 -13.15
CA PHE A 96 5.54 0.90 -12.03
C PHE A 96 5.59 -0.63 -11.97
N LYS A 97 5.91 -1.15 -10.78
CA LYS A 97 6.03 -2.59 -10.49
C LYS A 97 5.23 -2.95 -9.25
N ILE A 98 4.77 -4.20 -9.21
CA ILE A 98 4.10 -4.76 -8.04
C ILE A 98 5.15 -5.20 -7.02
N CYS A 99 4.97 -4.78 -5.77
CA CYS A 99 5.65 -5.30 -4.60
C CYS A 99 4.63 -5.85 -3.63
N SER A 100 4.92 -6.98 -3.00
CA SER A 100 3.96 -7.73 -2.20
C SER A 100 4.46 -7.98 -0.79
N THR A 101 3.54 -8.09 0.16
CA THR A 101 3.86 -8.55 1.52
C THR A 101 2.70 -9.34 2.11
N ALA A 102 3.02 -10.45 2.77
CA ALA A 102 2.04 -11.14 3.60
C ALA A 102 1.68 -10.24 4.80
N ILE A 103 0.43 -10.33 5.26
CA ILE A 103 0.00 -9.62 6.47
C ILE A 103 -0.23 -10.58 7.62
N THR A 104 -0.01 -10.11 8.84
CA THR A 104 -0.46 -10.80 10.04
C THR A 104 -2.00 -10.86 10.04
N PRO A 105 -2.62 -11.99 10.44
CA PRO A 105 -4.08 -12.09 10.51
C PRO A 105 -4.68 -10.93 11.30
N THR A 106 -5.60 -10.21 10.66
CA THR A 106 -6.22 -8.98 11.19
C THR A 106 -7.72 -9.08 10.96
N THR A 107 -8.54 -8.61 11.91
CA THR A 107 -10.01 -8.65 11.81
C THR A 107 -10.60 -7.35 12.32
N GLY A 108 -11.82 -7.03 11.92
CA GLY A 108 -12.53 -5.85 12.41
C GLY A 108 -12.28 -4.62 11.53
N THR A 109 -12.53 -3.44 12.08
CA THR A 109 -12.41 -2.17 11.35
C THR A 109 -11.32 -1.32 12.00
N HIS A 110 -10.34 -0.90 11.19
CA HIS A 110 -9.16 -0.16 11.63
C HIS A 110 -8.87 1.00 10.69
N ASP A 111 -8.25 2.05 11.22
CA ASP A 111 -7.58 3.01 10.33
C ASP A 111 -6.29 2.35 9.81
N LEU A 112 -6.11 2.32 8.49
CA LEU A 112 -4.94 1.73 7.85
C LEU A 112 -3.95 2.83 7.45
N TYR A 113 -2.75 2.77 8.01
CA TYR A 113 -1.63 3.66 7.66
C TYR A 113 -0.65 2.94 6.75
N LEU A 114 -0.27 3.58 5.66
CA LEU A 114 0.89 3.22 4.85
C LEU A 114 2.02 4.18 5.20
N VAL A 115 3.05 3.67 5.86
CA VAL A 115 4.20 4.46 6.32
C VAL A 115 5.41 4.15 5.47
N PHE A 116 6.01 5.18 4.89
CA PHE A 116 7.09 5.04 3.92
C PHE A 116 8.44 5.18 4.61
N LYS A 117 9.32 4.20 4.44
CA LYS A 117 10.62 4.16 5.10
C LYS A 117 11.77 4.03 4.11
N HIS A 118 12.89 4.61 4.47
CA HIS A 118 14.18 4.36 3.85
C HIS A 118 15.29 4.53 4.92
N PRO A 119 16.30 3.66 4.99
CA PRO A 119 17.31 3.70 6.05
C PRO A 119 18.13 4.99 6.07
N THR A 120 18.43 5.56 4.90
CA THR A 120 19.38 6.67 4.76
C THR A 120 18.93 7.84 3.88
N SER A 121 17.81 7.72 3.16
CA SER A 121 17.43 8.72 2.15
C SER A 121 16.60 9.83 2.78
N THR A 122 16.92 11.06 2.43
CA THR A 122 16.16 12.27 2.77
C THR A 122 15.39 12.84 1.57
N GLY A 123 15.57 12.23 0.39
CA GLY A 123 14.94 12.62 -0.86
C GLY A 123 13.60 11.92 -1.09
N TYR A 124 13.07 12.06 -2.32
CA TYR A 124 11.88 11.34 -2.75
C TYR A 124 12.20 9.85 -2.98
N LEU A 125 11.31 8.98 -2.52
CA LEU A 125 11.52 7.53 -2.53
C LEU A 125 10.94 6.86 -3.77
N PHE A 126 9.63 6.98 -3.94
CA PHE A 126 8.84 6.38 -5.02
C PHE A 126 7.49 7.09 -5.15
N ASN A 127 6.75 6.78 -6.22
CA ASN A 127 5.33 7.04 -6.37
C ASN A 127 4.55 5.73 -6.12
N LEU A 128 3.32 5.85 -5.66
CA LEU A 128 2.41 4.73 -5.39
C LEU A 128 1.11 4.95 -6.16
N ASP A 129 0.77 4.07 -7.10
CA ASP A 129 -0.45 4.12 -7.93
C ASP A 129 -1.63 3.60 -7.09
N TYR A 130 -1.59 2.31 -6.75
CA TYR A 130 -2.60 1.68 -5.91
C TYR A 130 -1.98 0.61 -5.00
N PHE A 131 -2.80 0.08 -4.09
CA PHE A 131 -2.53 -1.19 -3.46
C PHE A 131 -3.79 -2.07 -3.44
N GLU A 132 -3.57 -3.37 -3.39
CA GLU A 132 -4.61 -4.39 -3.49
C GLU A 132 -4.60 -5.26 -2.25
N LYS A 133 -5.73 -5.31 -1.54
CA LYS A 133 -5.95 -6.28 -0.47
C LYS A 133 -6.38 -7.60 -1.08
N VAL A 134 -5.68 -8.68 -0.73
CA VAL A 134 -6.00 -10.01 -1.26
C VAL A 134 -6.52 -10.92 -0.16
N THR A 135 -7.70 -11.47 -0.41
CA THR A 135 -8.45 -12.31 0.51
C THR A 135 -8.60 -13.70 -0.08
N ASN A 136 -8.22 -14.74 0.66
CA ASN A 136 -8.52 -16.11 0.27
C ASN A 136 -9.97 -16.42 0.64
N ASN A 137 -10.86 -16.62 -0.34
CA ASN A 137 -12.24 -16.99 -0.04
C ASN A 137 -12.33 -18.52 0.16
N PRO A 138 -12.52 -19.01 1.41
CA PRO A 138 -12.65 -20.45 1.66
C PRO A 138 -13.99 -21.03 1.18
N ASN A 139 -14.96 -20.17 0.87
CA ASN A 139 -16.32 -20.54 0.49
C ASN A 139 -16.56 -20.40 -1.03
N ALA A 140 -15.53 -20.10 -1.81
CA ALA A 140 -15.67 -20.05 -3.26
C ALA A 140 -15.89 -21.47 -3.81
N VAL A 141 -17.10 -21.74 -4.28
CA VAL A 141 -17.40 -22.95 -5.05
C VAL A 141 -16.74 -22.79 -6.41
N THR A 142 -15.72 -23.59 -6.70
CA THR A 142 -15.13 -23.74 -8.03
C THR A 142 -16.01 -24.57 -8.95
#